data_AF-A0A7S3AHX6-F1
#
_entry.id   AF-A0A7S3AHX6-F1
#
_cell.length_a   1.000
_cell.length_b   1.000
_cell.length_c   1.000
_cell.angle_alpha   90.00
_cell.angle_beta   90.00
_cell.angle_gamma   90.00
#
_symmetry.space_group_name_H-M   'P 1'
#
loop_
_entity.id
_entity.type
_entity.pdbx_description
1 polymer ?
#
loop_
_entity_poly.entity_id
_entity_poly.type
_entity_poly.pdbx_seq_one_letter_code
_entity_poly.pdbx_strand_id
1 'polypeptide(L)'
;MMLSSNSMCKLPGQDGERIGLERALNSAQDIEYWTDNTYSVADVLDMEAKLLQGFDMDRFETPLQHLACFAAARQLDDLTASVATELLVLCTREYPLLDLDPCLLAACLLYVAVRNGPPDDNVWDESLAVGCGYSEERLITNIDERFCFCRNFELACRSIAASPSRVKTIKLTVRFCWLDEEPPDLLGAAQLFGVS
;
A
#
# COMPACT_ATOMS: atom_id res chain seq x y z
N MET A 1 6.74 0.17 18.88
CA MET A 1 7.47 -0.98 18.28
C MET A 1 7.69 -0.61 16.82
N MET A 2 8.88 -0.07 16.49
CA MET A 2 9.20 0.43 15.16
C MET A 2 9.22 -0.74 14.18
N LEU A 3 8.37 -0.70 13.14
CA LEU A 3 8.47 -1.62 12.02
C LEU A 3 9.73 -1.25 11.22
N SER A 4 10.85 -1.79 11.67
CA SER A 4 12.06 -1.94 10.88
C SER A 4 11.75 -2.93 9.75
N SER A 5 11.18 -2.43 8.66
CA SER A 5 11.12 -3.14 7.39
C SER A 5 11.63 -2.19 6.32
N ASN A 6 12.94 -1.92 6.39
CA ASN A 6 13.73 -1.12 5.44
C ASN A 6 13.83 -1.76 4.04
N SER A 7 12.90 -2.63 3.65
CA SER A 7 12.90 -3.31 2.35
C SER A 7 12.18 -2.53 1.24
N MET A 8 11.38 -1.50 1.58
CA MET A 8 10.62 -0.72 0.58
C MET A 8 11.33 0.57 0.11
N CYS A 9 12.13 1.23 0.95
CA CYS A 9 12.88 2.43 0.55
C CYS A 9 14.35 2.06 0.26
N LYS A 10 14.57 1.34 -0.85
CA LYS A 10 15.92 1.04 -1.32
C LYS A 10 16.44 2.22 -2.12
N LEU A 11 17.48 2.86 -1.61
CA LEU A 11 18.21 3.86 -2.36
C LEU A 11 19.11 3.18 -3.40
N PRO A 12 19.16 3.67 -4.66
CA PRO A 12 20.19 3.25 -5.61
C PRO A 12 21.61 3.41 -5.02
N GLY A 13 22.58 2.60 -5.46
CA GLY A 13 23.96 2.72 -4.97
C GLY A 13 24.57 4.08 -5.35
N GLN A 14 25.41 4.63 -4.47
CA GLN A 14 26.20 5.83 -4.78
C GLN A 14 27.37 5.47 -5.70
N ASP A 15 27.85 6.45 -6.47
CA ASP A 15 29.01 6.27 -7.34
C ASP A 15 30.24 5.76 -6.55
N GLY A 16 30.77 4.60 -6.95
CA GLY A 16 31.92 3.96 -6.31
C GLY A 16 31.58 2.91 -5.24
N GLU A 17 30.31 2.68 -4.94
CA GLU A 17 29.88 1.61 -4.03
C GLU A 17 29.85 0.23 -4.71
N ARG A 18 30.09 -0.83 -3.92
CA ARG A 18 29.93 -2.21 -4.39
C ARG A 18 28.46 -2.51 -4.61
N ILE A 19 28.13 -3.01 -5.79
CA ILE A 19 26.79 -3.51 -6.14
C ILE A 19 26.33 -4.51 -5.07
N GLY A 20 25.23 -4.21 -4.36
CA GLY A 20 24.57 -5.14 -3.44
C GLY A 20 24.58 -4.77 -1.95
N LEU A 21 25.13 -3.63 -1.55
CA LEU A 21 24.93 -3.11 -0.18
C LEU A 21 23.61 -2.32 -0.13
N GLU A 22 22.61 -2.87 0.56
CA GLU A 22 21.34 -2.19 0.82
C GLU A 22 21.58 -1.04 1.82
N ARG A 23 21.39 0.21 1.37
CA ARG A 23 21.59 1.40 2.20
C ARG A 23 20.24 2.00 2.58
N ALA A 24 19.95 2.02 3.88
CA ALA A 24 18.86 2.84 4.42
C ALA A 24 19.34 4.31 4.53
N LEU A 25 18.41 5.27 4.44
CA LEU A 25 18.67 6.67 4.78
C LEU A 25 19.02 6.75 6.27
N ASN A 26 20.31 6.77 6.58
CA ASN A 26 20.79 6.67 7.96
C ASN A 26 21.45 7.99 8.43
N SER A 27 21.68 8.95 7.53
CA SER A 27 22.37 10.20 7.85
C SER A 27 21.89 11.39 7.02
N ALA A 28 22.07 12.60 7.56
CA ALA A 28 21.77 13.84 6.85
C ALA A 28 22.66 14.03 5.60
N GLN A 29 23.87 13.46 5.60
CA GLN A 29 24.78 13.43 4.44
C GLN A 29 24.19 12.62 3.28
N ASP A 30 23.41 11.57 3.55
CA ASP A 30 22.73 10.85 2.49
C ASP A 30 21.75 11.80 1.79
N ILE A 31 20.93 12.54 2.54
CA ILE A 31 19.94 13.48 1.98
C ILE A 31 20.63 14.59 1.16
N GLU A 32 21.72 15.16 1.65
CA GLU A 32 22.54 16.13 0.92
C GLU A 32 23.01 15.56 -0.43
N TYR A 33 23.55 14.34 -0.43
CA TYR A 33 23.95 13.66 -1.66
C TYR A 33 22.77 13.42 -2.62
N TRP A 34 21.66 12.88 -2.13
CA TRP A 34 20.48 12.54 -2.95
C TRP A 34 19.78 13.75 -3.54
N THR A 35 19.96 14.91 -2.92
CA THR A 35 19.43 16.19 -3.40
C THR A 35 20.45 16.96 -4.25
N ASP A 36 21.51 16.30 -4.72
CA ASP A 36 22.58 16.89 -5.54
C ASP A 36 23.20 18.14 -4.88
N ASN A 37 23.41 18.07 -3.57
CA ASN A 37 23.90 19.17 -2.72
C ASN A 37 23.04 20.44 -2.80
N THR A 38 21.76 20.32 -3.19
CA THR A 38 20.81 21.45 -3.18
C THR A 38 20.56 21.94 -1.76
N TYR A 39 20.56 21.03 -0.78
CA TYR A 39 20.43 21.33 0.64
C TYR A 39 21.66 20.83 1.39
N SER A 40 22.24 21.68 2.24
CA SER A 40 23.37 21.28 3.08
C SER A 40 22.90 20.43 4.27
N VAL A 41 23.83 19.69 4.89
CA VAL A 41 23.57 19.00 6.17
C VAL A 41 22.96 19.95 7.22
N ALA A 42 23.40 21.21 7.27
CA ALA A 42 22.87 22.19 8.22
C ALA A 42 21.40 22.52 7.94
N ASP A 43 21.01 22.65 6.67
CA ASP A 43 19.61 22.89 6.27
C ASP A 43 18.71 21.70 6.62
N VAL A 44 19.21 20.47 6.42
CA VAL A 44 18.49 19.24 6.76
C VAL A 44 18.22 19.14 8.26
N LEU A 45 19.23 19.41 9.10
CA LEU A 45 19.10 19.37 10.56
C LEU A 45 18.19 20.49 11.10
N ASP A 46 18.25 21.69 10.49
CA ASP A 46 17.35 22.79 10.85
C ASP A 46 15.89 22.45 10.50
N MET A 47 15.65 21.81 9.34
CA MET A 47 14.32 21.35 8.97
C MET A 47 13.82 20.21 9.86
N GLU A 48 14.68 19.25 10.23
CA GLU A 48 14.36 18.20 11.18
C GLU A 48 13.88 18.79 12.51
N ALA A 49 14.62 19.77 13.06
CA ALA A 49 14.23 20.45 14.29
C ALA A 49 12.86 21.14 14.19
N LYS A 50 12.57 21.79 13.05
CA LYS A 50 11.26 22.41 12.77
C LYS A 50 10.14 21.39 12.69
N LEU A 51 10.36 20.25 12.03
CA LEU A 51 9.38 19.16 11.94
C LEU A 51 9.09 18.59 13.32
N LEU A 52 10.12 18.25 14.11
CA LEU A 52 9.95 17.69 15.44
C LEU A 52 9.20 18.61 16.41
N GLN A 53 9.30 19.93 16.22
CA GLN A 53 8.53 20.92 17.00
C GLN A 53 7.09 21.08 16.50
N GLY A 54 6.83 20.79 15.22
CA GLY A 54 5.53 20.99 14.58
C GLY A 54 4.60 19.78 14.63
N PHE A 55 5.14 18.57 14.82
CA PHE A 55 4.35 17.33 14.87
C PHE A 55 4.10 16.86 16.29
N ASP A 56 2.86 16.45 16.56
CA ASP A 56 2.53 15.67 17.75
C ASP A 56 2.99 14.22 17.54
N MET A 57 4.08 13.84 18.21
CA MET A 57 4.75 12.56 18.01
C MET A 57 4.05 11.39 18.74
N ASP A 58 3.01 11.66 19.53
CA ASP A 58 2.42 10.65 20.42
C ASP A 58 1.57 9.60 19.67
N ARG A 59 1.15 9.86 18.43
CA ARG A 59 0.29 8.94 17.65
C ARG A 59 0.61 8.96 16.15
N PHE A 60 1.59 8.16 15.75
CA PHE A 60 1.83 7.85 14.34
C PHE A 60 1.23 6.49 13.99
N GLU A 61 -0.04 6.48 13.65
CA GLU A 61 -0.70 5.32 13.05
C GLU A 61 -0.61 5.40 11.54
N THR A 62 -0.24 4.29 10.89
CA THR A 62 -0.18 4.25 9.43
C THR A 62 -1.22 3.28 8.86
N PRO A 63 -1.77 3.55 7.66
CA PRO A 63 -2.69 2.63 7.02
C PRO A 63 -2.05 1.25 6.79
N LEU A 64 -0.74 1.19 6.60
CA LEU A 64 0.01 -0.05 6.43
C LEU A 64 -0.03 -0.92 7.70
N GLN A 65 0.06 -0.33 8.89
CA GLN A 65 -0.06 -1.06 10.16
C GLN A 65 -1.44 -1.69 10.30
N HIS A 66 -2.50 -0.92 10.02
CA HIS A 66 -3.88 -1.41 10.07
C HIS A 66 -4.13 -2.51 9.05
N LEU A 67 -3.67 -2.34 7.80
CA LEU A 67 -3.73 -3.39 6.77
C LEU A 67 -3.05 -4.69 7.20
N ALA A 68 -1.85 -4.60 7.79
CA ALA A 68 -1.13 -5.78 8.28
C ALA A 68 -1.90 -6.48 9.41
N CYS A 69 -2.50 -5.71 10.33
CA CYS A 69 -3.35 -6.25 11.39
C CYS A 69 -4.60 -6.96 10.82
N PHE A 70 -5.31 -6.34 9.88
CA PHE A 70 -6.50 -6.94 9.27
C PHE A 70 -6.16 -8.21 8.47
N ALA A 71 -5.09 -8.17 7.68
CA ALA A 71 -4.63 -9.33 6.91
C ALA A 71 -4.21 -10.49 7.81
N ALA A 72 -3.49 -10.21 8.91
CA ALA A 72 -3.10 -11.23 9.89
C ALA A 72 -4.30 -11.80 10.65
N ALA A 73 -5.26 -10.96 11.05
CA ALA A 73 -6.44 -11.39 11.80
C ALA A 73 -7.33 -12.36 11.02
N ARG A 74 -7.44 -12.17 9.69
CA ARG A 74 -8.27 -12.99 8.81
C ARG A 74 -7.49 -14.01 7.98
N GLN A 75 -6.17 -14.08 8.13
CA GLN A 75 -5.28 -14.93 7.32
C GLN A 75 -5.55 -14.79 5.81
N LEU A 76 -5.62 -13.54 5.34
CA LEU A 76 -5.87 -13.26 3.93
C LEU A 76 -4.80 -13.88 3.04
N ASP A 77 -5.21 -14.23 1.82
CA ASP A 77 -4.29 -14.70 0.80
C ASP A 77 -3.28 -13.62 0.42
N ASP A 78 -2.07 -14.06 0.05
CA ASP A 78 -0.98 -13.17 -0.32
C ASP A 78 -1.35 -12.24 -1.48
N LEU A 79 -2.24 -12.67 -2.38
CA LEU A 79 -2.69 -11.88 -3.52
C LEU A 79 -3.54 -10.69 -3.06
N THR A 80 -4.58 -10.92 -2.25
CA THR A 80 -5.42 -9.83 -1.71
C THR A 80 -4.59 -8.84 -0.88
N ALA A 81 -3.69 -9.34 -0.04
CA ALA A 81 -2.80 -8.48 0.75
C ALA A 81 -1.83 -7.67 -0.13
N SER A 82 -1.31 -8.27 -1.22
CA SER A 82 -0.47 -7.56 -2.19
C SER A 82 -1.24 -6.46 -2.91
N VAL A 83 -2.47 -6.75 -3.38
CA VAL A 83 -3.34 -5.78 -4.05
C VAL A 83 -3.67 -4.62 -3.11
N ALA A 84 -4.07 -4.88 -1.87
CA ALA A 84 -4.37 -3.84 -0.88
C ALA A 84 -3.16 -2.92 -0.61
N THR A 85 -1.96 -3.50 -0.49
CA THR A 85 -0.71 -2.76 -0.27
C THR A 85 -0.37 -1.85 -1.46
N GLU A 86 -0.62 -2.31 -2.68
CA GLU A 86 -0.29 -1.56 -3.89
C GLU A 86 -1.31 -0.46 -4.17
N LEU A 87 -2.58 -0.70 -3.84
CA LEU A 87 -3.58 0.37 -3.77
C LEU A 87 -3.21 1.43 -2.73
N LEU A 88 -2.63 1.06 -1.58
CA LEU A 88 -2.12 2.02 -0.62
C LEU A 88 -1.03 2.91 -1.23
N VAL A 89 -0.07 2.33 -1.96
CA VAL A 89 0.98 3.09 -2.66
C VAL A 89 0.37 4.08 -3.65
N LEU A 90 -0.66 3.69 -4.41
CA LEU A 90 -1.39 4.64 -5.27
C LEU A 90 -2.02 5.78 -4.46
N CYS A 91 -2.68 5.46 -3.34
CA CYS A 91 -3.34 6.44 -2.48
C CYS A 91 -2.37 7.47 -1.87
N THR A 92 -1.09 7.13 -1.67
CA THR A 92 -0.10 8.09 -1.13
C THR A 92 0.11 9.34 -1.99
N ARG A 93 -0.34 9.32 -3.25
CA ARG A 93 -0.20 10.43 -4.19
C ARG A 93 -1.45 11.32 -4.25
N GLU A 94 -2.53 10.93 -3.58
CA GLU A 94 -3.84 11.53 -3.75
C GLU A 94 -4.15 12.50 -2.60
N TYR A 95 -4.19 13.78 -2.94
CA TYR A 95 -4.46 14.86 -2.00
C TYR A 95 -5.80 14.72 -1.23
N PRO A 96 -6.92 14.26 -1.85
CA PRO A 96 -8.20 14.10 -1.16
C PRO A 96 -8.23 13.05 -0.04
N LEU A 97 -7.15 12.27 0.12
CA LEU A 97 -7.04 11.22 1.14
C LEU A 97 -6.25 11.67 2.37
N LEU A 98 -5.67 12.87 2.37
CA LEU A 98 -4.81 13.36 3.46
C LEU A 98 -5.56 13.58 4.79
N ASP A 99 -6.85 13.89 4.73
CA ASP A 99 -7.72 14.08 5.90
C ASP A 99 -8.41 12.78 6.34
N LEU A 100 -8.23 11.68 5.59
CA LEU A 100 -8.87 10.42 5.89
C LEU A 100 -8.15 9.70 7.03
N ASP A 101 -8.94 9.18 7.98
CA ASP A 101 -8.41 8.38 9.07
C ASP A 101 -7.60 7.17 8.52
N PRO A 102 -6.37 6.91 9.02
CA PRO A 102 -5.53 5.83 8.53
C PRO A 102 -6.16 4.44 8.60
N CYS A 103 -6.96 4.17 9.63
CA CYS A 103 -7.65 2.89 9.81
C CYS A 103 -8.80 2.76 8.81
N LEU A 104 -9.58 3.82 8.59
CA LEU A 104 -10.61 3.86 7.55
C LEU A 104 -10.02 3.69 6.15
N LEU A 105 -8.90 4.37 5.84
CA LEU A 105 -8.18 4.19 4.58
C LEU A 105 -7.78 2.73 4.37
N ALA A 106 -7.16 2.11 5.38
CA ALA A 106 -6.80 0.69 5.33
C ALA A 106 -8.01 -0.23 5.09
N ALA A 107 -9.13 0.01 5.78
CA ALA A 107 -10.35 -0.78 5.61
C ALA A 107 -10.95 -0.63 4.20
N CYS A 108 -11.00 0.58 3.64
CA CYS A 108 -11.47 0.82 2.27
C CYS A 108 -10.59 0.07 1.25
N LEU A 109 -9.27 0.15 1.41
CA LEU A 109 -8.32 -0.53 0.52
C LEU A 109 -8.45 -2.05 0.58
N LEU A 110 -8.65 -2.58 1.79
CA LEU A 110 -8.86 -4.00 1.99
C LEU A 110 -10.18 -4.45 1.35
N TYR A 111 -11.26 -3.67 1.53
CA TYR A 111 -12.54 -3.94 0.89
C TYR A 111 -12.42 -4.02 -0.63
N VAL A 112 -11.77 -3.03 -1.25
CA VAL A 112 -11.53 -3.03 -2.70
C VAL A 112 -10.73 -4.25 -3.12
N ALA A 113 -9.67 -4.60 -2.39
CA ALA A 113 -8.83 -5.75 -2.69
C ALA A 113 -9.60 -7.07 -2.59
N VAL A 114 -10.39 -7.27 -1.53
CA VAL A 114 -11.24 -8.47 -1.35
C VAL A 114 -12.23 -8.58 -2.50
N ARG A 115 -12.97 -7.51 -2.83
CA ARG A 115 -13.97 -7.54 -3.92
C ARG A 115 -13.37 -7.80 -5.31
N ASN A 116 -12.07 -7.56 -5.48
CA ASN A 116 -11.32 -7.85 -6.70
C ASN A 116 -10.44 -9.11 -6.57
N GLY A 117 -10.52 -9.82 -5.44
CA GLY A 117 -9.79 -11.04 -5.17
C GLY A 117 -10.33 -12.26 -5.92
N PRO A 118 -9.76 -13.44 -5.69
CA PRO A 118 -10.25 -14.68 -6.27
C PRO A 118 -11.71 -14.95 -5.84
N PRO A 119 -12.51 -15.62 -6.70
CA PRO A 119 -13.97 -15.71 -6.52
C PRO A 119 -14.40 -16.44 -5.25
N ASP A 120 -13.55 -17.32 -4.71
CA ASP A 120 -13.83 -18.04 -3.47
C ASP A 120 -13.64 -17.16 -2.21
N ASP A 121 -12.84 -16.09 -2.32
CA ASP A 121 -12.49 -15.19 -1.20
C ASP A 121 -12.98 -13.75 -1.40
N ASN A 122 -13.74 -13.47 -2.47
CA ASN A 122 -14.14 -12.10 -2.84
C ASN A 122 -15.33 -11.54 -2.03
N VAL A 123 -15.69 -12.20 -0.94
CA VAL A 123 -16.87 -11.88 -0.13
C VAL A 123 -16.44 -11.05 1.09
N TRP A 124 -17.04 -9.87 1.23
CA TRP A 124 -16.95 -9.10 2.46
C TRP A 124 -17.93 -9.68 3.50
N ASP A 125 -17.42 -10.35 4.52
CA ASP A 125 -18.25 -10.98 5.55
C ASP A 125 -18.26 -10.20 6.88
N GLU A 126 -19.10 -10.68 7.81
CA GLU A 126 -19.26 -10.08 9.13
C GLU A 126 -17.96 -10.08 9.95
N SER A 127 -17.08 -11.07 9.76
CA SER A 127 -15.81 -11.14 10.48
C SER A 127 -14.86 -10.01 10.08
N LEU A 128 -14.82 -9.66 8.78
CA LEU A 128 -14.07 -8.51 8.27
C LEU A 128 -14.67 -7.19 8.75
N ALA A 129 -16.01 -7.08 8.72
CA ALA A 129 -16.70 -5.89 9.20
C ALA A 129 -16.43 -5.63 10.69
N VAL A 130 -16.50 -6.67 11.53
CA VAL A 130 -16.19 -6.60 12.97
C VAL A 130 -14.70 -6.33 13.20
N GLY A 131 -13.81 -6.98 12.46
CA GLY A 131 -12.36 -6.84 12.60
C GLY A 131 -11.86 -5.44 12.23
N CYS A 132 -12.44 -4.83 11.19
CA CYS A 132 -12.09 -3.46 10.77
C CYS A 132 -12.86 -2.39 11.54
N GLY A 133 -13.97 -2.74 12.19
CA GLY A 133 -14.84 -1.80 12.91
C GLY A 133 -15.69 -0.91 11.99
N TYR A 134 -15.84 -1.26 10.71
CA TYR A 134 -16.56 -0.48 9.72
C TYR A 134 -17.61 -1.32 8.98
N SER A 135 -18.81 -0.77 8.84
CA SER A 135 -19.89 -1.35 8.03
C SER A 135 -19.57 -1.21 6.54
N GLU A 136 -19.98 -2.19 5.74
CA GLU A 136 -19.81 -2.17 4.27
C GLU A 136 -20.36 -0.88 3.63
N GLU A 137 -21.56 -0.43 4.02
CA GLU A 137 -22.19 0.79 3.50
C GLU A 137 -21.29 2.04 3.65
N ARG A 138 -20.62 2.15 4.80
CA ARG A 138 -19.70 3.26 5.10
C ARG A 138 -18.44 3.19 4.24
N LEU A 139 -17.92 1.98 4.00
CA LEU A 139 -16.76 1.77 3.13
C LEU A 139 -17.10 2.16 1.70
N ILE A 140 -18.22 1.64 1.16
CA ILE A 140 -18.70 1.95 -0.20
C ILE A 140 -18.85 3.47 -0.38
N THR A 141 -19.52 4.15 0.55
CA THR A 141 -19.71 5.61 0.48
C THR A 141 -18.37 6.35 0.38
N ASN A 142 -17.39 5.99 1.20
CA ASN A 142 -16.08 6.63 1.18
C ASN A 142 -15.30 6.30 -0.10
N ILE A 143 -15.42 5.08 -0.62
CA ILE A 143 -14.76 4.66 -1.85
C ILE A 143 -15.33 5.42 -3.05
N ASP A 144 -16.65 5.51 -3.17
CA ASP A 144 -17.31 6.20 -4.28
C ASP A 144 -16.99 7.70 -4.29
N GLU A 145 -16.94 8.33 -3.11
CA GLU A 145 -16.65 9.77 -2.99
C GLU A 145 -15.18 10.11 -3.23
N ARG A 146 -14.25 9.28 -2.72
CA ARG A 146 -12.82 9.68 -2.58
C ARG A 146 -11.84 8.83 -3.39
N PHE A 147 -12.24 7.66 -3.90
CA PHE A 147 -11.36 6.72 -4.60
C PHE A 147 -11.70 6.58 -6.09
N CYS A 148 -12.41 7.56 -6.66
CA CYS A 148 -12.80 7.53 -8.08
C CYS A 148 -11.61 7.37 -9.05
N PHE A 149 -10.41 7.79 -8.65
CA PHE A 149 -9.16 7.61 -9.41
C PHE A 149 -8.73 6.15 -9.56
N CYS A 150 -9.14 5.26 -8.65
CA CYS A 150 -8.87 3.82 -8.72
C CYS A 150 -9.81 3.08 -9.68
N ARG A 151 -10.89 3.72 -10.16
CA ARG A 151 -11.90 3.05 -10.99
C ARG A 151 -11.31 2.66 -12.35
N ASN A 152 -11.42 1.38 -12.70
CA ASN A 152 -10.86 0.79 -13.93
C ASN A 152 -9.34 0.95 -14.05
N PHE A 153 -8.64 1.14 -12.93
CA PHE A 153 -7.19 1.27 -12.93
C PHE A 153 -6.54 -0.10 -13.14
N GLU A 154 -5.60 -0.19 -14.08
CA GLU A 154 -4.80 -1.39 -14.28
C GLU A 154 -3.66 -1.42 -13.25
N LEU A 155 -3.83 -2.25 -12.24
CA LEU A 155 -2.84 -2.50 -11.22
C LEU A 155 -1.91 -3.64 -11.67
N ALA A 156 -0.60 -3.39 -11.64
CA ALA A 156 0.42 -4.42 -11.80
C ALA A 156 1.24 -4.50 -10.52
N CYS A 157 0.98 -5.49 -9.68
CA CYS A 157 1.65 -5.66 -8.40
C CYS A 157 2.60 -6.86 -8.37
N ARG A 158 3.60 -6.80 -7.49
CA ARG A 158 4.42 -7.96 -7.16
C ARG A 158 3.80 -8.67 -5.98
N SER A 159 3.71 -10.00 -6.04
CA SER A 159 3.27 -10.76 -4.88
C SER A 159 4.22 -10.53 -3.70
N ILE A 160 3.66 -10.23 -2.52
CA ILE A 160 4.42 -10.04 -1.27
C ILE A 160 5.18 -11.31 -0.84
N ALA A 161 4.72 -12.48 -1.28
CA ALA A 161 5.36 -13.77 -1.02
C ALA A 161 6.36 -14.19 -2.12
N ALA A 162 6.54 -13.36 -3.17
CA ALA A 162 7.48 -13.68 -4.23
C ALA A 162 8.93 -13.58 -3.74
N SER A 163 9.64 -14.71 -3.78
CA SER A 163 11.11 -14.72 -3.67
C SER A 163 11.72 -13.94 -4.85
N PRO A 164 12.85 -13.23 -4.67
CA PRO A 164 13.50 -12.45 -5.73
C PRO A 164 13.85 -13.24 -7.00
N SER A 165 13.89 -14.58 -6.93
CA SER A 165 14.12 -15.46 -8.09
C SER A 165 12.86 -15.81 -8.89
N ARG A 166 11.65 -15.52 -8.39
CA ARG A 166 10.36 -15.77 -9.05
C ARG A 166 9.39 -14.62 -8.80
N VAL A 167 9.63 -13.49 -9.47
CA VAL A 167 8.73 -12.34 -9.42
C VAL A 167 7.45 -12.69 -10.19
N LYS A 168 6.40 -13.08 -9.47
CA LYS A 168 5.05 -13.16 -10.05
C LYS A 168 4.49 -11.74 -10.11
N THR A 169 4.30 -11.25 -11.33
CA THR A 169 3.57 -10.00 -11.57
C THR A 169 2.09 -10.35 -11.67
N ILE A 170 1.30 -9.79 -10.77
CA ILE A 170 -0.15 -9.87 -10.77
C ILE A 170 -0.64 -8.66 -11.55
N LYS A 171 -1.46 -8.88 -12.59
CA LYS A 171 -2.15 -7.81 -13.29
C LYS A 171 -3.64 -7.91 -13.01
N LEU A 172 -4.23 -6.82 -12.56
CA LEU A 172 -5.64 -6.76 -12.21
C LEU A 172 -6.21 -5.38 -12.59
N THR A 173 -7.37 -5.36 -13.22
CA THR A 173 -8.15 -4.12 -13.38
C THR A 173 -9.03 -3.95 -12.15
N VAL A 174 -8.82 -2.87 -11.41
CA VAL A 174 -9.61 -2.56 -10.21
C VAL A 174 -11.01 -2.14 -10.65
N ARG A 175 -12.02 -2.89 -10.23
CA ARG A 175 -13.44 -2.60 -10.49
C ARG A 175 -14.19 -2.36 -9.19
N PHE A 176 -15.16 -1.47 -9.27
CA PHE A 176 -16.08 -1.19 -8.18
C PHE A 176 -17.34 -2.02 -8.42
N CYS A 177 -17.23 -3.32 -8.15
CA CYS A 177 -18.24 -4.34 -8.48
C CYS A 177 -19.56 -4.19 -7.70
N TRP A 178 -19.70 -3.19 -6.83
CA TRP A 178 -20.99 -2.83 -6.21
C TRP A 178 -21.78 -1.80 -7.03
N LEU A 179 -21.17 -1.24 -8.09
CA LEU A 179 -21.81 -0.33 -9.04
C LEU A 179 -22.17 -0.99 -10.37
N ASP A 180 -21.51 -2.10 -10.73
CA ASP A 180 -21.69 -2.80 -12.00
C ASP A 180 -22.50 -4.10 -11.77
N GLU A 181 -23.62 -4.28 -12.47
CA GLU A 181 -24.54 -5.42 -12.31
C GLU A 181 -24.00 -6.78 -12.79
N GLU A 182 -22.81 -6.83 -13.40
CA GLU A 182 -22.21 -8.08 -13.89
C GLU A 182 -20.96 -8.49 -13.10
N PRO A 183 -20.88 -9.76 -12.63
CA PRO A 183 -19.67 -10.28 -12.01
C PRO A 183 -18.52 -10.30 -13.03
N PRO A 184 -17.27 -10.12 -12.59
CA PRO A 184 -16.14 -10.07 -13.49
C PRO A 184 -15.99 -11.38 -14.27
N ASP A 185 -15.87 -11.25 -15.60
CA ASP A 185 -15.41 -12.33 -16.48
C ASP A 185 -13.95 -12.66 -16.16
N LEU A 186 -13.74 -13.53 -15.17
CA LEU A 186 -12.40 -13.99 -14.72
C LEU A 186 -11.71 -14.94 -15.70
N LEU A 187 -12.32 -15.19 -16.88
CA LEU A 187 -11.71 -15.98 -17.96
C LEU A 187 -10.40 -15.36 -18.48
N GLY A 188 -10.13 -14.07 -18.23
CA GLY A 188 -8.84 -13.43 -18.49
C GLY A 188 -7.82 -13.54 -17.33
N ALA A 189 -8.27 -13.64 -16.08
CA ALA A 189 -7.39 -13.72 -14.90
C ALA A 189 -6.81 -15.13 -14.70
N ALA A 190 -7.53 -16.17 -15.15
CA ALA A 190 -7.09 -17.56 -15.07
C ALA A 190 -5.97 -17.93 -16.09
N GLN A 191 -5.66 -17.08 -17.07
CA GLN A 191 -4.57 -17.35 -18.04
C GLN A 191 -3.16 -17.08 -17.49
N LEU A 192 -3.00 -16.62 -16.25
CA LEU A 192 -1.68 -16.42 -15.62
C LEU A 192 -1.17 -17.64 -14.83
N PHE A 193 -1.90 -18.77 -14.82
CA PHE A 193 -1.36 -20.05 -14.37
C PHE A 193 -0.73 -20.83 -15.53
N GLY A 194 0.22 -20.20 -16.24
CA GLY A 194 1.05 -20.84 -17.25
C GLY A 194 2.51 -20.82 -16.79
N VAL A 195 3.02 -21.99 -16.41
CA VAL A 195 4.47 -22.21 -16.26
C VAL A 195 5.09 -22.11 -17.65
N SER A 196 5.98 -21.13 -17.86
CA SER A 196 7.03 -21.18 -18.86
C SER A 196 8.33 -20.63 -18.30
#